data_AF-A0A1G7IHL6-F1
#
_entry.id   AF-A0A1G7IHL6-F1
#
_cell.length_a   1.000
_cell.length_b   1.000
_cell.length_c   1.000
_cell.angle_alpha   90.00
_cell.angle_beta   90.00
_cell.angle_gamma   90.00
#
_symmetry.space_group_name_H-M   'P 1'
#
loop_
_entity.id
_entity.type
_entity.pdbx_description
1 polymer ?
#
loop_
_entity_poly.entity_id
_entity_poly.type
_entity_poly.pdbx_seq_one_letter_code
_entity_poly.pdbx_strand_id
1 'polypeptide(L)' 'MESLINVLNLKYLKVEYINNQNVVILVDNEGFEILKGYGNTITDAMNDLHQNLI' A
#
# COMPACT_ATOMS: atom_id res chain seq x y z
N MET A 1 -13.33 -11.88 14.67
CA MET A 1 -13.17 -12.68 13.44
C MET A 1 -12.20 -11.91 12.57
N GLU A 2 -10.94 -12.35 12.46
CA GLU A 2 -9.99 -11.69 11.56
C GLU A 2 -10.36 -12.03 10.12
N SER A 3 -10.55 -11.02 9.28
CA SER A 3 -10.67 -11.21 7.84
C SER A 3 -9.28 -11.44 7.26
N LEU A 4 -9.02 -12.62 6.68
CA LEU A 4 -7.79 -12.85 5.93
C LEU A 4 -7.88 -12.11 4.59
N ILE A 5 -7.07 -11.06 4.41
CA ILE A 5 -6.86 -10.44 3.11
C ILE A 5 -5.82 -11.28 2.35
N ASN A 6 -6.20 -11.83 1.21
CA ASN A 6 -5.22 -12.42 0.31
C ASN A 6 -4.52 -11.30 -0.47
N VAL A 7 -3.27 -11.03 -0.12
CA VAL A 7 -2.43 -10.01 -0.76
C VAL A 7 -2.27 -10.21 -2.28
N LEU A 8 -2.42 -11.44 -2.80
CA LEU A 8 -2.38 -11.71 -4.24
C LEU A 8 -3.54 -11.04 -5.01
N ASN A 9 -4.64 -10.71 -4.33
CA ASN A 9 -5.77 -10.01 -4.95
C ASN A 9 -5.56 -8.50 -5.03
N LEU A 10 -4.52 -7.96 -4.38
CA LEU A 10 -4.18 -6.53 -4.37
C LEU A 10 -3.24 -6.18 -5.52
N LYS A 11 -3.61 -6.57 -6.75
CA LYS A 11 -2.78 -6.43 -7.96
C LYS A 11 -2.40 -5.00 -8.35
N TYR A 12 -3.09 -4.01 -7.76
CA TYR A 12 -2.85 -2.59 -7.94
C TYR A 12 -2.08 -1.95 -6.78
N LEU A 13 -1.56 -2.76 -5.86
CA LEU A 13 -0.66 -2.30 -4.82
C LEU A 13 0.76 -2.78 -5.12
N LYS A 14 1.68 -1.82 -5.15
CA LYS A 14 3.12 -2.07 -5.14
C LYS A 14 3.66 -1.79 -3.75
N VAL A 15 4.60 -2.61 -3.29
CA VAL A 15 5.28 -2.42 -2.00
C VAL A 15 6.76 -2.19 -2.26
N GLU A 16 7.31 -1.15 -1.67
CA GLU A 16 8.71 -0.77 -1.76
C GLU A 16 9.29 -0.52 -0.37
N TYR A 17 10.62 -0.59 -0.25
CA TYR A 17 11.34 -0.20 0.95
C TYR A 17 12.34 0.90 0.59
N ILE A 18 12.07 2.13 1.05
CA ILE A 18 12.83 3.33 0.70
C ILE A 18 13.14 4.10 1.99
N ASN A 19 14.38 4.58 2.14
CA ASN A 19 14.81 5.40 3.27
C ASN A 19 14.44 4.82 4.65
N ASN A 20 14.60 3.51 4.82
CA ASN A 20 14.22 2.77 6.02
C ASN A 20 12.72 2.77 6.35
N GLN A 21 11.85 2.95 5.35
CA GLN A 21 10.39 2.89 5.51
C GLN A 21 9.76 1.96 4.48
N ASN A 22 8.65 1.32 4.87
CA ASN A 22 7.76 0.63 3.95
C ASN A 22 6.91 1.68 3.22
N VAL A 23 6.81 1.54 1.91
CA VAL A 23 5.98 2.39 1.06
C VAL A 23 5.00 1.50 0.30
N VAL A 24 3.71 1.73 0.49
CA VAL A 24 2.66 1.06 -0.28
C VAL A 24 2.13 2.06 -1.30
N ILE A 25 2.06 1.65 -2.56
CA ILE A 25 1.74 2.53 -3.68
C ILE A 25 0.52 1.94 -4.39
N LEU A 26 -0.55 2.74 -4.48
CA LEU A 26 -1.68 2.44 -5.34
C LEU A 26 -1.33 2.84 -6.77
N VAL A 27 -1.42 1.89 -7.69
CA VAL A 27 -1.19 2.11 -9.12
C VAL A 27 -2.47 1.89 -9.93
N ASP A 28 -2.58 2.52 -11.08
CA ASP A 28 -3.67 2.25 -12.02
C ASP A 28 -3.42 0.96 -12.84
N ASN A 29 -4.27 0.71 -13.83
CA ASN A 29 -4.16 -0.42 -14.75
C ASN A 29 -3.00 -0.30 -15.76
N GLU A 30 -2.40 0.87 -15.91
CA GLU A 30 -1.23 1.13 -16.75
C GLU A 30 0.06 1.14 -15.93
N GLY A 31 -0.05 1.11 -14.60
CA GLY A 31 1.07 1.09 -13.65
C GLY A 31 1.50 2.48 -13.16
N PHE A 32 0.73 3.53 -13.45
CA PHE A 32 1.01 4.87 -12.94
C PHE A 32 0.66 4.98 -11.45
N GLU A 33 1.54 5.62 -10.70
CA GLU A 33 1.36 5.82 -9.26
C GLU A 33 0.27 6.86 -9.01
N ILE A 34 -0.80 6.46 -8.33
CA ILE A 34 -1.92 7.34 -7.94
C ILE A 34 -1.64 7.94 -6.57
N LEU A 35 -1.27 7.09 -5.61
CA LEU A 35 -1.16 7.46 -4.20
C LEU A 35 -0.15 6.60 -3.48
N LYS A 36 0.49 7.16 -2.45
CA LYS A 36 1.45 6.47 -1.59
C LYS A 36 1.03 6.54 -0.14
N GLY A 37 1.31 5.48 0.59
CA GLY A 37 1.29 5.45 2.04
C GLY A 37 2.63 5.00 2.59
N TYR A 38 2.98 5.53 3.77
CA TYR A 38 4.28 5.37 4.39
C TYR A 38 4.15 4.78 5.78
N GLY A 39 5.11 3.93 6.19
CA GLY A 39 5.04 3.33 7.50
C GLY A 39 6.29 2.55 7.91
N ASN A 40 6.42 2.33 9.22
CA ASN A 40 7.48 1.49 9.78
C ASN A 40 7.21 0.00 9.51
N THR A 41 5.96 -0.38 9.32
CA THR A 41 5.52 -1.71 8.85
C THR A 41 4.69 -1.58 7.57
N ILE A 42 4.50 -2.69 6.84
CA ILE A 42 3.59 -2.72 5.69
C ILE A 42 2.16 -2.34 6.11
N THR A 43 1.71 -2.82 7.28
CA THR A 43 0.39 -2.49 7.83
C THR A 43 0.23 -0.99 8.07
N ASP A 44 1.25 -0.34 8.64
CA ASP A 44 1.23 1.11 8.86
C ASP A 44 1.13 1.85 7.52
N ALA A 45 1.93 1.45 6.53
CA ALA A 45 1.92 2.05 5.20
C ALA A 45 0.59 1.84 4.45
N MET A 46 -0.06 0.67 4.63
CA MET A 46 -1.41 0.43 4.10
C MET A 46 -2.47 1.31 4.77
N ASN A 47 -2.37 1.50 6.08
CA ASN A 47 -3.29 2.36 6.82
C ASN A 47 -3.13 3.83 6.43
N ASP A 48 -1.89 4.30 6.27
CA ASP A 48 -1.59 5.66 5.79
C ASP A 48 -2.13 5.87 4.37
N LEU A 49 -1.91 4.92 3.46
CA LEU A 49 -2.48 4.97 2.10
C LEU A 49 -4.02 5.04 2.13
N HIS A 50 -4.66 4.25 3.00
CA HIS A 50 -6.11 4.26 3.15
C HIS A 50 -6.65 5.58 3.72
N GLN A 51 -5.94 6.18 4.68
CA GLN A 51 -6.30 7.50 5.20
C GLN A 51 -6.19 8.59 4.13
N ASN A 52 -5.18 8.51 3.26
CA ASN A 52 -4.98 9.48 2.19
C ASN A 52 -6.01 9.37 1.03
N LEU A 53 -6.88 8.35 1.03
CA LEU A 53 -7.97 8.22 0.05
C LEU A 53 -9.27 8.96 0.44
N ILE A 54 -9.40 9.39 1.71
CA ILE A 54 -10.60 10.01 2.29
C ILE A 54 -10.35 11.49 2.56
#